data_AF-A0AB39BRC7-F1
#
_entry.id   AF-A0AB39BRC7-F1
#
_cell.length_a   1.000
_cell.length_b   1.000
_cell.length_c   1.000
_cell.angle_alpha   90.00
_cell.angle_beta   90.00
_cell.angle_gamma   90.00
#
_symmetry.space_group_name_H-M   'P 1'
#
loop_
_entity.id
_entity.type
_entity.pdbx_description
1 polymer ?
#
loop_
_entity_poly.entity_id
_entity_poly.type
_entity_poly.pdbx_seq_one_letter_code
_entity_poly.pdbx_strand_id
1 'polypeptide(L)'
;MKKKISILILLTVILIPFPSLGEAKSLEYDSTELKVQDLMMLLVLDSVATPINEYYFDFLKENPVVYPYEIELKQIERMEGFRSFHFVITLEVTPVIGPHIAVGKDVVTLEVSPVLPKTIKVLTYEHLETYELPAKWRHVIKKPKIS
;
A
#
# COMPACT_ATOMS: atom_id res chain seq x y z
N MET A 1 13.58 -7.21 -64.84
CA MET A 1 14.61 -7.16 -63.77
C MET A 1 14.17 -6.30 -62.58
N LYS A 2 13.71 -5.05 -62.79
CA LYS A 2 13.25 -4.14 -61.72
C LYS A 2 12.20 -4.74 -60.76
N LYS A 3 11.18 -5.45 -61.27
CA LYS A 3 10.16 -6.12 -60.44
C LYS A 3 10.72 -7.27 -59.57
N LYS A 4 11.68 -8.06 -60.10
CA LYS A 4 12.30 -9.16 -59.34
C LYS A 4 13.24 -8.64 -58.24
N ILE A 5 13.96 -7.54 -58.52
CA ILE A 5 14.77 -6.83 -57.52
C ILE A 5 13.89 -6.22 -56.43
N SER A 6 12.75 -5.64 -56.80
CA SER A 6 11.78 -5.08 -55.84
C SER A 6 11.20 -6.15 -54.90
N ILE A 7 10.92 -7.36 -55.41
CA ILE A 7 10.41 -8.47 -54.60
C ILE A 7 11.50 -9.00 -53.65
N LEU A 8 12.76 -9.06 -54.11
CA LEU A 8 13.88 -9.51 -53.28
C LEU A 8 14.14 -8.56 -52.10
N ILE A 9 14.08 -7.24 -52.34
CA ILE A 9 14.23 -6.22 -51.29
C ILE A 9 13.11 -6.33 -50.25
N LEU A 10 11.87 -6.54 -50.70
CA LEU A 10 10.73 -6.70 -49.79
C LEU A 10 10.86 -7.96 -48.92
N LEU A 11 11.36 -9.07 -49.49
CA LEU A 11 11.58 -10.31 -48.74
C LEU A 11 12.66 -10.14 -47.66
N THR A 12 13.73 -9.39 -47.96
CA THR A 12 14.82 -9.15 -47.01
C THR A 12 14.41 -8.29 -45.82
N VAL A 13 13.43 -7.39 -45.97
CA VAL A 13 12.92 -6.55 -44.87
C VAL A 13 12.07 -7.35 -43.88
N ILE A 14 11.39 -8.40 -44.34
CA ILE A 14 10.53 -9.25 -43.50
C ILE A 14 11.36 -10.24 -42.64
N LEU A 15 12.57 -10.58 -43.08
CA LEU A 15 13.45 -11.54 -42.41
C LEU A 15 14.37 -10.90 -41.36
N ILE A 16 14.29 -9.59 -41.12
CA ILE A 16 15.06 -8.95 -40.05
C ILE A 16 14.39 -9.34 -38.73
N PRO A 17 15.05 -10.14 -37.86
CA PRO A 17 14.52 -10.40 -36.54
C PRO A 17 14.44 -9.06 -35.80
N PHE A 18 13.22 -8.62 -35.48
CA PHE A 18 13.04 -7.51 -34.56
C PHE A 18 13.67 -7.94 -33.23
N PRO A 19 14.67 -7.22 -32.70
CA PRO A 19 15.08 -7.46 -31.34
C PRO A 19 13.88 -7.14 -30.46
N SER A 20 13.26 -8.19 -29.91
CA SER A 20 12.40 -8.04 -28.75
C SER A 20 13.26 -7.40 -27.68
N LEU A 21 13.04 -6.12 -27.36
CA LEU A 21 13.45 -5.58 -26.07
C LEU A 21 12.60 -6.28 -25.02
N GLY A 22 12.95 -7.54 -24.73
CA GLY A 22 12.59 -8.16 -23.47
C GLY A 22 13.43 -7.46 -22.42
N GLU A 23 12.95 -6.31 -21.96
CA GLU A 23 13.53 -5.64 -20.80
C GLU A 23 13.25 -6.58 -19.62
N ALA A 24 14.26 -7.35 -19.22
CA ALA A 24 14.22 -8.08 -17.98
C ALA A 24 13.98 -7.03 -16.89
N LYS A 25 12.76 -7.01 -16.33
CA LYS A 25 12.36 -6.11 -15.24
C LYS A 25 13.42 -6.22 -14.15
N SER A 26 14.34 -5.25 -14.11
CA SER A 26 15.42 -5.24 -13.14
C SER A 26 14.81 -5.17 -11.74
N LEU A 27 15.36 -5.97 -10.84
CA LEU A 27 15.07 -6.00 -9.40
C LEU A 27 14.92 -4.58 -8.84
N GLU A 28 13.90 -4.39 -8.01
CA GLU A 28 13.60 -3.23 -7.15
C GLU A 28 14.31 -1.91 -7.50
N TYR A 29 13.55 -1.00 -8.11
CA TYR A 29 13.99 0.37 -8.35
C TYR A 29 13.85 1.21 -7.06
N ASP A 30 14.96 1.35 -6.33
CA ASP A 30 15.09 2.16 -5.11
C ASP A 30 15.13 3.67 -5.42
N SER A 31 13.98 4.19 -5.87
CA SER A 31 13.82 5.57 -6.34
C SER A 31 13.78 6.59 -5.19
N THR A 32 14.02 7.86 -5.53
CA THR A 32 13.86 8.95 -4.56
C THR A 32 12.41 9.06 -4.08
N GLU A 33 11.45 8.86 -4.98
CA GLU A 33 10.01 8.87 -4.68
C GLU A 33 9.66 7.76 -3.69
N LEU A 34 10.18 6.54 -3.90
CA LEU A 34 9.99 5.42 -2.98
C LEU A 34 10.55 5.72 -1.60
N LYS A 35 11.78 6.24 -1.50
CA LYS A 35 12.38 6.67 -0.23
C LYS A 35 11.56 7.72 0.50
N VAL A 36 11.01 8.68 -0.24
CA VAL A 36 10.14 9.72 0.33
C VAL A 36 8.83 9.12 0.82
N GLN A 37 8.25 8.17 0.08
CA GLN A 37 7.05 7.44 0.50
C GLN A 37 7.34 6.62 1.78
N ASP A 38 8.44 5.87 1.83
CA ASP A 38 8.83 5.07 2.99
C ASP A 38 9.08 5.94 4.23
N LEU A 39 9.79 7.06 4.05
CA LEU A 39 9.98 8.05 5.10
C LEU A 39 8.63 8.59 5.60
N MET A 40 7.70 8.87 4.69
CA MET A 40 6.36 9.32 5.06
C MET A 40 5.58 8.25 5.83
N MET A 41 5.65 6.98 5.42
CA MET A 41 5.04 5.85 6.14
C MET A 41 5.55 5.77 7.59
N LEU A 42 6.86 5.96 7.81
CA LEU A 42 7.43 6.00 9.17
C LEU A 42 6.86 7.14 10.02
N LEU A 43 6.61 8.31 9.43
CA LEU A 43 6.10 9.48 10.14
C LEU A 43 4.62 9.36 10.52
N VAL A 44 3.83 8.64 9.71
CA VAL A 44 2.38 8.49 9.93
C VAL A 44 2.01 7.22 10.70
N LEU A 45 2.96 6.29 10.88
CA LEU A 45 2.71 4.93 11.35
C LEU A 45 1.88 4.85 12.63
N ASP A 46 2.24 5.62 13.67
CA ASP A 46 1.52 5.61 14.95
C ASP A 46 0.08 6.10 14.81
N SER A 47 -0.15 7.09 13.94
CA SER A 47 -1.49 7.63 13.69
C SER A 47 -2.37 6.64 12.93
N VAL A 48 -1.77 5.78 12.10
CA VAL A 48 -2.45 4.69 11.39
C VAL A 48 -2.72 3.52 12.33
N ALA A 49 -1.73 3.10 13.12
CA ALA A 49 -1.83 1.93 13.99
C ALA A 49 -2.80 2.13 15.16
N THR A 50 -2.96 3.35 15.66
CA THR A 50 -3.83 3.65 16.82
C THR A 50 -5.29 3.21 16.60
N PRO A 51 -6.02 3.70 15.57
CA PRO A 51 -7.42 3.30 15.37
C PRO A 51 -7.58 1.81 15.01
N ILE A 52 -6.61 1.23 14.31
CA ILE A 52 -6.58 -0.21 14.01
C ILE A 52 -6.48 -1.00 15.33
N ASN A 53 -5.56 -0.64 16.21
CA ASN A 53 -5.40 -1.31 17.50
C ASN A 53 -6.64 -1.15 18.37
N GLU A 54 -7.27 0.02 18.39
CA GLU A 54 -8.54 0.25 19.10
C GLU A 54 -9.65 -0.68 18.60
N TYR A 55 -9.77 -0.88 17.28
CA TYR A 55 -10.75 -1.81 16.70
C TYR A 55 -10.46 -3.27 17.07
N TYR A 56 -9.24 -3.76 16.79
CA TYR A 56 -8.91 -5.17 17.04
C TYR A 56 -8.79 -5.49 18.53
N PHE A 57 -8.65 -4.49 19.41
CA PHE A 57 -8.63 -4.70 20.84
C PHE A 57 -9.89 -5.45 21.30
N ASP A 58 -11.06 -5.26 20.71
CA ASP A 58 -12.25 -5.97 21.17
C ASP A 58 -12.28 -7.47 20.77
N PHE A 59 -11.54 -7.85 19.73
CA PHE A 59 -11.62 -9.18 19.11
C PHE A 59 -10.36 -10.03 19.31
N LEU A 60 -9.19 -9.41 19.48
CA LEU A 60 -7.90 -10.07 19.64
C LEU A 60 -7.34 -9.86 21.05
N LYS A 61 -6.63 -10.87 21.57
CA LYS A 61 -5.97 -10.83 22.88
C LYS A 61 -4.71 -9.96 22.87
N GLU A 62 -4.15 -9.75 21.70
CA GLU A 62 -2.99 -8.91 21.45
C GLU A 62 -3.29 -8.01 20.25
N ASN A 63 -2.69 -6.82 20.24
CA ASN A 63 -2.87 -5.88 19.15
C ASN A 63 -2.11 -6.38 17.92
N PRO A 64 -2.69 -6.26 16.71
CA PRO A 64 -1.93 -6.53 15.51
C PRO A 64 -0.84 -5.46 15.31
N VAL A 65 0.15 -5.81 14.52
CA VAL A 65 1.24 -4.93 14.11
C VAL A 65 0.93 -4.39 12.72
N VAL A 66 1.14 -3.09 12.53
CA VAL A 66 1.11 -2.45 11.22
C VAL A 66 2.55 -2.23 10.77
N TYR A 67 2.93 -2.84 9.65
CA TYR A 67 4.25 -2.63 9.05
C TYR A 67 4.16 -1.56 7.96
N PRO A 68 5.15 -0.65 7.82
CA PRO A 68 5.15 0.38 6.79
C PRO A 68 4.94 -0.15 5.36
N TYR A 69 5.50 -1.32 5.05
CA TYR A 69 5.39 -1.97 3.74
C TYR A 69 4.07 -2.72 3.52
N GLU A 70 3.22 -2.87 4.54
CA GLU A 70 1.86 -3.41 4.48
C GLU A 70 0.81 -2.28 4.39
N ILE A 71 1.25 -1.04 4.13
CA ILE A 71 0.41 0.13 3.92
C ILE A 71 0.46 0.53 2.45
N GLU A 72 -0.71 0.67 1.83
CA GLU A 72 -0.87 1.16 0.47
C GLU A 72 -1.47 2.58 0.47
N LEU A 73 -0.80 3.51 -0.21
CA LEU A 73 -1.35 4.84 -0.46
C LEU A 73 -2.43 4.77 -1.54
N LYS A 74 -3.69 4.95 -1.16
CA LYS A 74 -4.81 4.96 -2.11
C LYS A 74 -5.04 6.33 -2.73
N GLN A 75 -4.91 7.37 -1.91
CA GLN A 75 -5.18 8.75 -2.32
C GLN A 75 -4.38 9.75 -1.50
N ILE A 76 -3.92 10.80 -2.17
CA ILE A 76 -3.33 11.98 -1.54
C ILE A 76 -3.92 13.23 -2.19
N GLU A 77 -4.58 14.05 -1.38
CA GLU A 77 -5.15 15.31 -1.80
C GLU A 77 -4.46 16.46 -1.09
N ARG A 78 -4.16 17.50 -1.86
CA ARG A 78 -3.68 18.77 -1.33
C ARG A 78 -4.87 19.70 -1.16
N MET A 79 -5.14 20.10 0.07
CA MET A 79 -6.20 21.05 0.40
C MET A 79 -5.76 22.45 -0.03
N GLU A 80 -6.67 23.35 -0.43
CA GLU A 80 -6.36 24.78 -0.66
C GLU A 80 -5.42 25.09 -1.86
N GLY A 81 -5.11 24.11 -2.71
CA GLY A 81 -4.43 24.34 -4.00
C GLY A 81 -2.90 24.31 -3.96
N PHE A 82 -2.27 24.76 -5.04
CA PHE A 82 -0.84 24.54 -5.30
C PHE A 82 0.07 25.06 -4.17
N ARG A 83 0.95 24.19 -3.67
CA ARG A 83 1.95 24.45 -2.60
C ARG A 83 1.40 24.77 -1.20
N SER A 84 0.13 24.50 -0.89
CA SER A 84 -0.32 24.47 0.51
C SER A 84 0.34 23.32 1.29
N PHE A 85 0.43 23.43 2.61
CA PHE A 85 0.97 22.35 3.46
C PHE A 85 -0.12 21.62 4.24
N HIS A 86 -1.31 21.51 3.62
CA HIS A 86 -2.49 20.87 4.19
C HIS A 86 -2.90 19.73 3.27
N PHE A 87 -2.86 18.50 3.77
CA PHE A 87 -3.14 17.29 3.00
C PHE A 87 -4.19 16.42 3.67
N VAL A 88 -4.93 15.70 2.84
CA VAL A 88 -5.74 14.54 3.26
C VAL A 88 -5.18 13.31 2.54
N ILE A 89 -4.83 12.29 3.30
CA ILE A 89 -4.27 11.03 2.79
C ILE A 89 -5.15 9.87 3.19
N THR A 90 -5.42 8.96 2.27
CA THR A 90 -6.16 7.72 2.51
C THR A 90 -5.23 6.54 2.30
N LEU A 91 -5.12 5.72 3.34
CA LEU A 91 -4.21 4.59 3.43
C LEU A 91 -5.02 3.31 3.64
N GLU A 92 -4.75 2.30 2.82
CA GLU A 92 -5.24 0.93 3.03
C GLU A 92 -4.15 0.14 3.75
N VAL A 93 -4.54 -0.65 4.75
CA VAL A 93 -3.61 -1.29 5.67
C VAL A 93 -3.99 -2.74 5.84
N THR A 94 -3.00 -3.62 5.77
CA THR A 94 -3.15 -5.03 6.15
C THR A 94 -2.44 -5.27 7.50
N PRO A 95 -3.14 -5.16 8.64
CA PRO A 95 -2.55 -5.49 9.93
C PRO A 95 -2.25 -6.98 10.05
N VAL A 96 -1.18 -7.31 10.79
CA VAL A 96 -0.74 -8.69 10.97
C VAL A 96 -0.51 -9.06 12.42
N ILE A 97 -0.59 -10.35 12.74
CA ILE A 97 -0.31 -10.91 14.07
C ILE A 97 0.78 -11.98 13.98
N GLY A 98 1.61 -12.09 15.01
CA GLY A 98 2.67 -13.09 15.08
C GLY A 98 3.62 -13.07 13.87
N PRO A 99 3.87 -14.21 13.18
CA PRO A 99 4.81 -14.33 12.07
C PRO A 99 4.21 -13.80 10.75
N HIS A 100 3.73 -12.56 10.76
CA HIS A 100 3.12 -11.88 9.61
C HIS A 100 1.82 -12.53 9.09
N ILE A 101 0.91 -12.89 9.99
CA ILE A 101 -0.40 -13.43 9.62
C ILE A 101 -1.39 -12.29 9.51
N ALA A 102 -1.85 -11.98 8.30
CA ALA A 102 -2.86 -10.95 8.08
C ALA A 102 -4.16 -11.24 8.84
N VAL A 103 -4.66 -10.24 9.57
CA VAL A 103 -5.89 -10.38 10.37
C VAL A 103 -7.10 -9.71 9.72
N GLY A 104 -6.85 -8.81 8.77
CA GLY A 104 -7.89 -8.14 8.01
C GLY A 104 -7.33 -7.08 7.08
N LYS A 105 -8.23 -6.22 6.61
CA LYS A 105 -7.96 -5.05 5.77
C LYS A 105 -8.72 -3.86 6.30
N ASP A 106 -8.03 -2.75 6.44
CA ASP A 106 -8.53 -1.55 7.07
C ASP A 106 -8.18 -0.32 6.22
N VAL A 107 -8.97 0.74 6.34
CA VAL A 107 -8.72 2.04 5.71
C VAL A 107 -8.66 3.12 6.77
N VAL A 108 -7.61 3.93 6.70
CA VAL A 108 -7.41 5.09 7.57
C VAL A 108 -7.24 6.33 6.72
N THR A 109 -8.03 7.37 7.01
CA THR A 109 -7.83 8.69 6.39
C THR A 109 -7.24 9.65 7.42
N LEU A 110 -6.16 10.33 7.05
CA LEU A 110 -5.45 11.28 7.90
C LEU A 110 -5.51 12.69 7.31
N GLU A 111 -5.68 13.68 8.16
CA GLU A 111 -5.44 15.09 7.89
C GLU A 111 -4.03 15.44 8.37
N VAL A 112 -3.20 16.00 7.50
CA VAL A 112 -1.82 16.40 7.80
C VAL A 112 -1.66 17.89 7.52
N SER A 113 -1.42 18.68 8.57
CA SER A 113 -1.35 20.13 8.45
C SER A 113 -0.60 20.78 9.61
N PRO A 114 0.23 21.81 9.36
CA PRO A 114 0.95 22.53 10.42
C PRO A 114 0.02 23.35 11.34
N VAL A 115 -1.25 23.57 10.95
CA VAL A 115 -2.21 24.30 11.79
C VAL A 115 -2.93 23.39 12.80
N LEU A 116 -2.77 22.07 12.69
CA LEU A 116 -3.35 21.13 13.65
C LEU A 116 -2.54 21.09 14.96
N PRO A 117 -3.17 20.93 16.13
CA PRO A 117 -2.45 20.83 17.41
C PRO A 117 -1.46 19.66 17.47
N LYS A 118 -1.85 18.54 16.84
CA LYS A 118 -0.98 17.43 16.49
C LYS A 118 -0.96 17.41 14.98
N THR A 119 0.20 17.66 14.36
CA THR A 119 0.40 17.83 12.90
C THR A 119 -0.32 16.79 12.03
N ILE A 120 -0.66 15.64 12.59
CA ILE A 120 -1.46 14.57 11.99
C ILE A 120 -2.69 14.32 12.86
N LYS A 121 -3.86 14.22 12.22
CA LYS A 121 -5.14 13.87 12.84
C LYS A 121 -5.79 12.75 12.04
N VAL A 122 -6.32 11.73 12.73
CA VAL A 122 -7.17 10.71 12.12
C VAL A 122 -8.54 11.32 11.83
N LEU A 123 -8.96 11.30 10.56
CA LEU A 123 -10.29 11.75 10.15
C LEU A 123 -11.30 10.61 10.22
N THR A 124 -10.96 9.46 9.64
CA THR A 124 -11.83 8.28 9.59
C THR A 124 -11.01 7.00 9.73
N TYR A 125 -11.68 5.99 10.25
CA TYR A 125 -11.23 4.61 10.29
C TYR A 125 -12.39 3.73 9.81
N GLU A 126 -12.11 2.82 8.88
CA GLU A 126 -13.07 1.86 8.35
C GLU A 126 -12.42 0.47 8.27
N HIS A 127 -13.06 -0.52 8.88
CA HIS A 127 -12.69 -1.91 8.70
C HIS A 127 -13.39 -2.48 7.47
N LEU A 128 -12.63 -3.04 6.52
CA LEU A 128 -13.18 -3.57 5.27
C LEU A 128 -13.43 -5.07 5.32
N GLU A 129 -12.43 -5.84 5.79
CA GLU A 129 -12.44 -7.30 5.69
C GLU A 129 -11.75 -7.92 6.91
N THR A 130 -12.34 -8.97 7.47
CA THR A 130 -11.69 -9.83 8.48
C THR A 130 -11.18 -11.10 7.79
N TYR A 131 -9.92 -11.45 8.03
CA TYR A 131 -9.32 -12.67 7.47
C TYR A 131 -9.32 -13.82 8.47
N GLU A 132 -9.56 -15.03 7.97
CA GLU A 132 -9.56 -16.22 8.81
C GLU A 132 -8.14 -16.56 9.30
N LEU A 133 -7.99 -16.67 10.62
CA LEU A 133 -6.72 -17.12 11.20
C LEU A 133 -6.51 -18.62 11.00
N PRO A 134 -5.27 -19.05 10.69
CA PRO A 134 -4.90 -20.46 10.68
C PRO A 134 -5.25 -21.13 12.02
N ALA A 135 -5.60 -22.43 11.98
CA ALA A 135 -6.07 -23.15 13.16
C ALA A 135 -5.14 -23.01 14.38
N LYS A 136 -3.81 -23.00 14.16
CA LYS A 136 -2.80 -22.83 15.22
C LYS A 136 -2.82 -21.44 15.87
N TRP A 137 -3.39 -20.43 15.22
CA TRP A 137 -3.42 -19.03 15.67
C TRP A 137 -4.77 -18.58 16.21
N ARG A 138 -5.84 -19.38 16.08
CA ARG A 138 -7.17 -19.03 16.64
C ARG A 138 -7.19 -18.81 18.15
N HIS A 139 -6.15 -19.24 18.86
CA HIS A 139 -6.00 -18.99 20.30
C HIS A 139 -5.84 -17.49 20.63
N VAL A 140 -5.47 -16.64 19.68
CA VAL A 140 -5.36 -15.18 19.87
C VAL A 140 -6.70 -14.46 19.81
N ILE A 141 -7.76 -15.12 19.31
CA ILE A 141 -9.11 -14.55 19.28
C ILE A 141 -9.67 -14.53 20.70
N LYS A 142 -10.25 -13.40 21.11
CA LYS A 142 -10.98 -13.27 22.37
C LYS A 142 -12.23 -14.15 22.34
N LYS A 143 -12.48 -14.86 23.43
CA LYS A 143 -13.74 -15.61 23.55
C LYS A 143 -14.87 -14.58 23.65
N PRO A 144 -16.04 -14.83 23.03
CA PRO A 144 -17.20 -13.98 23.24
C PRO A 144 -17.49 -13.91 24.74
N LYS A 145 -17.71 -12.69 25.26
CA LYS A 145 -18.19 -12.52 26.63
C LYS A 145 -19.56 -13.19 26.69
N ILE A 146 -19.64 -14.32 27.39
CA ILE A 146 -20.92 -14.91 27.78
C ILE A 146 -21.45 -13.99 28.89
N SER A 147 -22.32 -13.05 28.51
CA SER A 147 -23.07 -12.20 29.45
C SER A 147 -24.25 -12.96 30.02
#